data_AF-A0A9E1WGJ0-F1
#
_entry.id   AF-A0A9E1WGJ0-F1
#
_cell.length_a   1.000
_cell.length_b   1.000
_cell.length_c   1.000
_cell.angle_alpha   90.00
_cell.angle_beta   90.00
_cell.angle_gamma   90.00
#
_symmetry.space_group_name_H-M   'P 1'
#
loop_
_entity.id
_entity.type
_entity.pdbx_description
1 polymer ?
#
loop_
_entity_poly.entity_id
_entity_poly.type
_entity_poly.pdbx_seq_one_letter_code
_entity_poly.pdbx_strand_id
1 'polypeptide(L)'
;MNLNEIISITGRPGLFKVVAQGKNSVIVESIVDKKRIPAHASDRISTLGDISIYTTDEDVKLIEVLEKFNDKYDGKACPSHKEDLAKLESTLGEILPNYDRERVYKSDLRKIFQWYNILINAGIPIVEKKEKKKDSKEAETKKATKTIAKKATPKSGPSKSVKTVSAKKSAPTKVGSQRGK
;
A
#
# COMPACT_ATOMS: atom_id res chain seq x y z
N MET A 1 -3.29 4.08 22.05
CA MET A 1 -3.73 4.68 20.78
C MET A 1 -4.41 3.58 20.01
N ASN A 2 -5.61 3.83 19.51
CA ASN A 2 -6.42 2.79 18.87
C ASN A 2 -6.26 2.89 17.35
N LEU A 3 -6.14 1.75 16.68
CA LEU A 3 -6.02 1.69 15.21
C LEU A 3 -7.27 2.26 14.49
N ASN A 4 -8.40 2.34 15.20
CA ASN A 4 -9.65 2.90 14.69
C ASN A 4 -9.63 4.42 14.49
N GLU A 5 -8.67 5.16 15.08
CA GLU A 5 -8.51 6.60 14.84
C GLU A 5 -7.53 6.91 13.69
N ILE A 6 -6.89 5.86 13.17
CA ILE A 6 -5.92 5.96 12.08
C ILE A 6 -6.67 5.78 10.76
N ILE A 7 -6.41 6.69 9.84
CA ILE A 7 -7.01 6.72 8.52
C ILE A 7 -5.92 6.70 7.45
N SER A 8 -6.28 6.12 6.31
CA SER A 8 -5.55 6.23 5.05
C SER A 8 -6.32 7.17 4.11
N ILE A 9 -5.58 7.95 3.32
CA ILE A 9 -6.17 8.86 2.33
C ILE A 9 -5.64 8.46 0.96
N THR A 10 -6.53 8.07 0.06
CA THR A 10 -6.14 7.64 -1.29
C THR A 10 -5.41 8.77 -2.03
N GLY A 11 -4.29 8.44 -2.68
CA GLY A 11 -3.45 9.40 -3.39
C GLY A 11 -2.43 10.12 -2.51
N ARG A 12 -2.51 9.96 -1.18
CA ARG A 12 -1.50 10.46 -0.24
C ARG A 12 -0.78 9.27 0.38
N PRO A 13 0.56 9.19 0.29
CA PRO A 13 1.30 8.13 0.94
C PRO A 13 1.28 8.34 2.46
N GLY A 14 1.17 7.24 3.20
CA GLY A 14 1.27 7.23 4.65
C GLY A 14 -0.06 7.01 5.37
N LEU A 15 -0.03 7.27 6.67
CA LEU A 15 -1.15 7.14 7.60
C LEU A 15 -1.34 8.46 8.34
N PHE A 16 -2.59 8.79 8.62
CA PHE A 16 -2.97 10.02 9.27
C PHE A 16 -3.86 9.72 10.48
N LYS A 17 -3.76 10.55 11.51
CA LYS A 17 -4.64 10.52 12.67
C LYS A 17 -5.67 11.63 12.53
N VAL A 18 -6.93 11.35 12.86
CA VAL A 18 -7.95 12.40 12.96
C VAL A 18 -7.71 13.22 14.23
N VAL A 19 -7.60 14.54 14.09
CA VAL A 19 -7.39 15.48 15.22
C VAL A 19 -8.65 16.28 15.51
N ALA A 20 -9.33 16.75 14.48
CA ALA A 20 -10.57 17.52 14.62
C ALA A 20 -11.47 17.33 13.40
N GLN A 21 -12.78 17.42 13.59
CA GLN A 21 -13.76 17.41 12.52
C GLN A 21 -14.33 18.83 12.35
N GLY A 22 -14.32 19.32 11.11
CA GLY A 22 -14.98 20.55 10.69
C GLY A 22 -16.19 20.26 9.82
N LYS A 23 -16.91 21.31 9.40
CA LYS A 23 -18.17 21.18 8.66
C LYS A 23 -18.02 20.51 7.28
N ASN A 24 -16.90 20.75 6.60
CA ASN A 24 -16.61 20.27 5.24
C ASN A 24 -15.20 19.67 5.10
N SER A 25 -14.51 19.48 6.21
CA SER A 25 -13.15 18.95 6.26
C SER A 25 -12.88 18.28 7.58
N VAL A 26 -11.95 17.33 7.58
CA VAL A 26 -11.39 16.71 8.78
C VAL A 26 -9.94 17.14 8.86
N ILE A 27 -9.52 17.69 10.00
CA ILE A 27 -8.11 18.01 10.25
C ILE A 27 -7.42 16.73 10.65
N VAL A 28 -6.46 16.32 9.85
CA VAL A 28 -5.71 15.08 10.03
C VAL A 28 -4.23 15.41 10.27
N GLU A 29 -3.56 14.59 11.07
CA GLU A 29 -2.14 14.74 11.38
C GLU A 29 -1.36 13.54 10.81
N SER A 30 -0.32 13.80 10.03
CA SER A 30 0.56 12.74 9.51
C SER A 30 1.28 12.05 10.67
N ILE A 31 1.25 10.72 10.71
CA ILE A 31 1.94 9.94 11.75
C ILE A 31 3.47 10.10 11.63
N VAL A 32 3.98 10.24 10.40
CA VAL A 32 5.43 10.34 10.14
C VAL A 32 5.93 11.76 10.36
N ASP A 33 5.27 12.75 9.74
CA ASP A 33 5.75 14.13 9.74
C ASP A 33 5.21 14.98 10.89
N LYS A 34 4.19 14.49 11.61
CA LYS A 34 3.42 15.24 12.63
C LYS A 34 2.83 16.56 12.11
N LYS A 35 2.72 16.71 10.79
CA LYS A 35 2.13 17.88 10.12
C LYS A 35 0.63 17.72 10.01
N ARG A 36 -0.10 18.79 10.28
CA ARG A 36 -1.56 18.85 10.16
C ARG A 36 -1.97 19.32 8.78
N ILE A 37 -2.93 18.61 8.21
CA ILE A 37 -3.41 18.85 6.85
C ILE A 37 -4.94 18.72 6.86
N PRO A 38 -5.68 19.60 6.17
CA PRO A 38 -7.10 19.37 5.94
C PRO A 38 -7.29 18.24 4.93
N ALA A 39 -8.12 17.26 5.30
CA ALA A 39 -8.69 16.26 4.40
C ALA A 39 -10.14 16.67 4.09
N HIS A 40 -10.51 16.68 2.82
CA HIS A 40 -11.83 17.11 2.37
C HIS A 40 -12.76 15.93 2.12
N ALA A 41 -14.07 16.17 2.07
CA ALA A 41 -15.04 15.12 1.74
C ALA A 41 -14.83 14.48 0.36
N SER A 42 -14.18 15.20 -0.56
CA SER A 42 -13.80 14.68 -1.89
C SER A 42 -12.62 13.70 -1.85
N ASP A 43 -11.83 13.71 -0.77
CA ASP A 43 -10.75 12.75 -0.58
C ASP A 43 -11.35 11.39 -0.20
N ARG A 44 -10.85 10.31 -0.80
CA ARG A 44 -11.25 8.94 -0.42
C ARG A 44 -10.52 8.54 0.86
N ILE A 45 -11.19 8.76 1.99
CA ILE A 45 -10.70 8.47 3.34
C ILE A 45 -11.24 7.11 3.78
N SER A 46 -10.35 6.25 4.26
CA SER A 46 -10.72 4.93 4.80
C SER A 46 -10.02 4.72 6.14
N THR A 47 -10.79 4.33 7.15
CA THR A 47 -10.26 3.99 8.47
C THR A 47 -9.52 2.66 8.41
N LEU A 48 -8.37 2.56 9.07
CA LEU A 48 -7.53 1.37 9.00
C LEU A 48 -8.26 0.11 9.49
N GLY A 49 -9.16 0.24 10.46
CA GLY A 49 -9.98 -0.85 10.98
C GLY A 49 -11.18 -1.27 10.12
N ASP A 50 -11.58 -0.44 9.15
CA ASP A 50 -12.66 -0.75 8.21
C ASP A 50 -12.13 -1.48 6.96
N ILE A 51 -10.83 -1.32 6.67
CA ILE A 51 -10.17 -1.98 5.54
C ILE A 51 -10.08 -3.48 5.83
N SER A 52 -10.53 -4.27 4.86
CA SER A 52 -10.44 -5.73 4.89
C SER A 52 -9.74 -6.24 3.63
N ILE A 53 -9.13 -7.42 3.75
CA ILE A 53 -8.40 -8.11 2.70
C ILE A 53 -9.24 -9.29 2.23
N TYR A 54 -9.44 -9.37 0.91
CA TYR A 54 -10.16 -10.46 0.29
C TYR A 54 -9.43 -11.78 0.49
N THR A 55 -10.15 -12.78 0.97
CA THR A 55 -9.70 -14.17 1.04
C THR A 55 -10.68 -15.07 0.28
N THR A 56 -10.32 -16.33 0.11
CA THR A 56 -11.17 -17.29 -0.61
C THR A 56 -12.53 -17.53 0.06
N ASP A 57 -12.59 -17.41 1.39
CA ASP A 57 -13.78 -17.73 2.18
C ASP A 57 -14.46 -16.46 2.73
N GLU A 58 -13.79 -15.78 3.66
CA GLU A 58 -14.32 -14.60 4.37
C GLU A 58 -13.29 -13.45 4.37
N ASP A 59 -13.76 -12.22 4.22
CA ASP A 59 -12.89 -11.06 4.23
C ASP A 59 -12.28 -10.87 5.64
N VAL A 60 -10.95 -10.80 5.68
CA VAL A 60 -10.20 -10.67 6.94
C VAL A 60 -9.85 -9.21 7.16
N LYS A 61 -10.11 -8.68 8.37
CA LYS A 61 -9.77 -7.30 8.70
C LYS A 61 -8.27 -7.05 8.62
N LEU A 62 -7.89 -5.88 8.12
CA LEU A 62 -6.49 -5.49 8.02
C LEU A 62 -5.78 -5.49 9.38
N ILE A 63 -6.49 -5.13 10.46
CA ILE A 63 -5.95 -5.17 11.83
C ILE A 63 -5.41 -6.57 12.16
N GLU A 64 -6.21 -7.61 11.93
CA GLU A 64 -5.83 -9.00 12.22
C GLU A 64 -4.64 -9.44 11.37
N VAL A 65 -4.56 -8.97 10.13
CA VAL A 65 -3.39 -9.24 9.27
C VAL A 65 -2.15 -8.56 9.83
N LEU A 66 -2.24 -7.29 10.23
CA LEU A 66 -1.13 -6.56 10.84
C LEU A 66 -0.67 -7.20 12.17
N GLU A 67 -1.59 -7.78 12.94
CA GLU A 67 -1.25 -8.56 14.14
C GLU A 67 -0.42 -9.80 13.78
N LYS A 68 -0.82 -10.58 12.76
CA LYS A 68 -0.01 -11.71 12.29
C LYS A 68 1.36 -11.29 11.75
N PHE A 69 1.45 -10.11 11.12
CA PHE A 69 2.74 -9.51 10.76
C PHE A 69 3.58 -9.22 12.01
N ASN A 70 2.96 -8.63 13.04
CA ASN A 70 3.61 -8.31 14.30
C ASN A 70 4.13 -9.57 15.01
N ASP A 71 3.36 -10.66 15.00
CA ASP A 71 3.76 -11.94 15.57
C ASP A 71 4.94 -12.57 14.82
N LYS A 72 4.94 -12.49 13.47
CA LYS A 72 6.02 -13.04 12.64
C LYS A 72 7.33 -12.26 12.76
N TYR A 73 7.24 -10.93 12.86
CA TYR A 73 8.40 -10.05 12.94
C TYR A 73 8.76 -9.65 14.38
N ASP A 74 8.06 -10.18 15.39
CA ASP A 74 8.25 -9.86 16.82
C ASP A 74 8.27 -8.34 17.09
N GLY A 75 7.33 -7.62 16.45
CA GLY A 75 7.26 -6.16 16.52
C GLY A 75 8.39 -5.40 15.83
N LYS A 76 9.18 -6.06 14.97
CA LYS A 76 10.18 -5.40 14.12
C LYS A 76 9.56 -4.98 12.79
N ALA A 77 10.26 -4.06 12.11
CA ALA A 77 9.89 -3.62 10.77
C ALA A 77 9.94 -4.79 9.76
N CYS A 78 8.95 -4.85 8.88
CA CYS A 78 8.89 -5.83 7.80
C CYS A 78 9.71 -5.33 6.58
N PRO A 79 9.89 -6.19 5.55
CA PRO A 79 10.52 -5.80 4.29
C PRO A 79 9.93 -4.51 3.72
N SER A 80 10.76 -3.73 3.03
CA SER A 80 10.31 -2.46 2.48
C SER A 80 9.24 -2.68 1.41
N HIS A 81 8.21 -1.84 1.39
CA HIS A 81 7.19 -1.80 0.32
C HIS A 81 7.76 -1.55 -1.09
N LYS A 82 9.04 -1.20 -1.20
CA LYS A 82 9.78 -1.01 -2.45
C LYS A 82 10.50 -2.28 -2.93
N GLU A 83 10.49 -3.35 -2.14
CA GLU A 83 11.08 -4.62 -2.55
C GLU A 83 10.37 -5.24 -3.76
N ASP A 84 10.98 -6.33 -4.22
CA ASP A 84 10.44 -7.13 -5.31
C ASP A 84 9.05 -7.64 -4.96
N LEU A 85 8.16 -7.57 -5.96
CA LEU A 85 6.76 -7.90 -5.76
C LEU A 85 6.55 -9.36 -5.37
N ALA A 86 7.34 -10.27 -5.93
CA ALA A 86 7.24 -11.69 -5.65
C ALA A 86 7.61 -12.00 -4.19
N LYS A 87 8.53 -11.22 -3.61
CA LYS A 87 8.88 -11.34 -2.18
C LYS A 87 7.73 -10.88 -1.28
N LEU A 88 7.08 -9.77 -1.64
CA LEU A 88 5.93 -9.24 -0.89
C LEU A 88 4.76 -10.24 -0.93
N GLU A 89 4.49 -10.81 -2.10
CA GLU A 89 3.46 -11.85 -2.29
C GLU A 89 3.80 -13.12 -1.49
N SER A 90 5.05 -13.58 -1.53
CA SER A 90 5.49 -14.75 -0.76
C SER A 90 5.34 -14.49 0.74
N THR A 91 5.76 -13.31 1.20
CA THR A 91 5.68 -12.94 2.61
C THR A 91 4.23 -12.86 3.10
N LEU A 92 3.33 -12.27 2.29
CA LEU A 92 1.90 -12.24 2.62
C LEU A 92 1.30 -13.63 2.57
N GLY A 93 1.65 -14.46 1.58
CA GLY A 93 1.18 -15.84 1.49
C GLY A 93 1.63 -16.73 2.66
N GLU A 94 2.79 -16.46 3.26
CA GLU A 94 3.21 -17.13 4.49
C GLU A 94 2.38 -16.71 5.71
N ILE A 95 1.86 -15.49 5.73
CA ILE A 95 1.07 -14.93 6.84
C ILE A 95 -0.42 -15.27 6.68
N LEU A 96 -0.90 -15.23 5.44
CA LEU A 96 -2.30 -15.41 5.07
C LEU A 96 -2.35 -16.23 3.77
N PRO A 97 -2.21 -17.57 3.83
CA PRO A 97 -2.10 -18.42 2.64
C PRO A 97 -3.37 -18.45 1.78
N ASN A 98 -4.53 -18.13 2.38
CA ASN A 98 -5.84 -18.12 1.74
C ASN A 98 -6.22 -16.75 1.12
N TYR A 99 -5.27 -15.82 0.97
CA TYR A 99 -5.56 -14.51 0.39
C TYR A 99 -5.86 -14.61 -1.11
N ASP A 100 -6.82 -13.82 -1.57
CA ASP A 100 -7.22 -13.80 -2.98
C ASP A 100 -6.23 -12.95 -3.80
N ARG A 101 -5.40 -13.61 -4.62
CA ARG A 101 -4.39 -12.95 -5.47
C ARG A 101 -4.99 -12.21 -6.67
N GLU A 102 -6.21 -12.52 -7.07
CA GLU A 102 -6.87 -11.86 -8.20
C GLU A 102 -7.54 -10.55 -7.77
N ARG A 103 -8.11 -10.53 -6.56
CA ARG A 103 -8.77 -9.34 -6.00
C ARG A 103 -7.82 -8.39 -5.28
N VAL A 104 -6.78 -8.91 -4.64
CA VAL A 104 -5.80 -8.08 -3.93
C VAL A 104 -4.81 -7.48 -4.92
N TYR A 105 -4.94 -6.18 -5.19
CA TYR A 105 -4.04 -5.51 -6.11
C TYR A 105 -2.62 -5.38 -5.53
N LYS A 106 -1.65 -5.38 -6.44
CA LYS A 106 -0.21 -5.16 -6.18
C LYS A 106 0.08 -3.88 -5.39
N SER A 107 -0.74 -2.83 -5.62
CA SER A 107 -0.65 -1.57 -4.89
C SER A 107 -1.09 -1.72 -3.44
N ASP A 108 -2.12 -2.51 -3.16
CA ASP A 108 -2.61 -2.73 -1.80
C ASP A 108 -1.64 -3.59 -1.01
N LEU A 109 -1.00 -4.58 -1.64
CA LEU A 109 0.15 -5.27 -1.06
C LEU A 109 1.19 -4.26 -0.58
N ARG A 110 1.70 -3.40 -1.47
CA ARG A 110 2.71 -2.39 -1.10
C ARG A 110 2.23 -1.47 0.04
N LYS A 111 0.96 -1.08 0.05
CA LYS A 111 0.38 -0.26 1.13
C LYS A 111 0.43 -0.98 2.48
N ILE A 112 0.07 -2.27 2.54
CA ILE A 112 0.07 -3.05 3.80
C ILE A 112 1.46 -3.03 4.45
N PHE A 113 2.51 -3.35 3.68
CA PHE A 113 3.90 -3.32 4.19
C PHE A 113 4.34 -1.90 4.58
N GLN A 114 3.95 -0.88 3.80
CA GLN A 114 4.25 0.51 4.12
C GLN A 114 3.59 0.93 5.44
N TRP A 115 2.30 0.62 5.61
CA TRP A 115 1.52 0.96 6.79
C TRP A 115 2.04 0.25 8.03
N TYR A 116 2.32 -1.05 7.96
CA TYR A 116 2.93 -1.78 9.05
C TYR A 116 4.24 -1.11 9.52
N ASN A 117 5.14 -0.78 8.59
CA ASN A 117 6.39 -0.10 8.92
C ASN A 117 6.18 1.30 9.53
N ILE A 118 5.17 2.04 9.09
CA ILE A 118 4.84 3.34 9.69
C ILE A 118 4.36 3.16 11.13
N LEU A 119 3.52 2.17 11.39
CA LEU A 119 2.98 1.88 12.73
C LEU A 119 4.09 1.48 13.71
N ILE A 120 4.98 0.58 13.29
CA ILE A 120 6.14 0.16 14.10
C ILE A 120 7.08 1.34 14.39
N ASN A 121 7.42 2.14 13.38
CA ASN A 121 8.28 3.32 13.56
C ASN A 121 7.65 4.39 14.45
N ALA A 122 6.32 4.51 14.43
CA ALA A 122 5.59 5.43 15.29
C ALA A 122 5.43 4.91 16.73
N GLY A 123 5.80 3.65 17.00
CA GLY A 123 5.60 3.00 18.29
C GLY A 123 4.12 2.80 18.64
N ILE A 124 3.25 2.72 17.62
CA ILE A 124 1.82 2.48 17.83
C ILE A 124 1.62 0.97 17.97
N PRO A 125 1.12 0.49 19.13
CA PRO A 125 0.91 -0.93 19.32
C PRO A 125 -0.19 -1.41 18.35
N ILE A 126 0.18 -2.37 17.50
CA ILE A 126 -0.73 -3.01 16.54
C ILE A 126 -1.65 -4.00 17.26
N VAL A 127 -1.13 -4.62 18.32
CA VAL A 127 -1.87 -5.53 19.19
C VAL A 127 -2.48 -4.72 20.33
N GLU A 128 -3.79 -4.80 20.53
CA GLU A 128 -4.42 -4.43 21.81
C GLU A 128 -3.99 -5.46 22.88
N LYS A 129 -2.76 -5.28 23.37
CA LYS A 129 -2.18 -5.85 24.58
C LYS A 129 -2.75 -7.22 25.03
N LYS A 130 -2.21 -8.31 24.49
CA LYS A 130 -1.77 -9.42 25.34
C LYS A 130 -0.25 -9.39 25.40
N GLU A 131 0.28 -8.90 26.51
CA GLU A 131 1.69 -9.06 26.84
C GLU A 131 2.09 -10.53 26.77
N LYS A 132 3.05 -10.87 25.91
CA LYS A 132 4.03 -11.93 26.20
C LYS A 132 5.42 -11.53 25.70
N LYS A 133 6.31 -11.34 26.68
CA LYS A 133 7.76 -11.18 26.56
C LYS A 133 8.41 -12.44 25.94
N LYS A 134 9.42 -12.20 25.08
CA LYS A 134 10.67 -12.97 24.83
C LYS A 134 10.51 -14.42 24.34
N ASP A 135 11.33 -14.95 23.42
CA ASP A 135 12.79 -14.79 23.31
C ASP A 135 13.27 -15.15 21.88
N SER A 136 14.32 -14.46 21.45
CA SER A 136 15.09 -14.68 20.21
C SER A 136 15.66 -16.10 20.08
N LYS A 137 15.67 -16.67 18.87
CA LYS A 137 16.92 -17.25 18.33
C LYS A 137 16.95 -17.31 16.80
N GLU A 138 17.96 -16.64 16.29
CA GLU A 138 18.44 -16.52 14.92
C GLU A 138 19.30 -17.73 14.51
N ALA A 139 19.26 -18.14 13.23
CA ALA A 139 20.42 -18.59 12.44
C ALA A 139 20.01 -19.04 11.00
N GLU A 140 20.15 -18.12 10.04
CA GLU A 140 21.00 -18.17 8.84
C GLU A 140 21.76 -19.52 8.54
N THR A 141 22.05 -20.06 7.33
CA THR A 141 22.60 -19.50 6.08
C THR A 141 22.86 -20.61 4.99
N LYS A 142 22.65 -20.28 3.69
CA LYS A 142 23.32 -20.68 2.39
C LYS A 142 23.64 -22.15 1.99
N LYS A 143 23.28 -22.49 0.73
CA LYS A 143 24.16 -22.56 -0.50
C LYS A 143 23.34 -23.15 -1.68
N ALA A 144 23.12 -22.45 -2.80
CA ALA A 144 23.91 -22.47 -4.04
C ALA A 144 24.40 -23.90 -4.44
N THR A 145 24.21 -24.44 -5.66
CA THR A 145 24.58 -23.86 -6.96
C THR A 145 24.18 -24.81 -8.13
N LYS A 146 23.82 -24.25 -9.31
CA LYS A 146 24.29 -24.62 -10.69
C LYS A 146 23.95 -26.04 -11.27
N THR A 147 23.64 -26.31 -12.55
CA THR A 147 23.60 -25.58 -13.84
C THR A 147 23.06 -26.53 -14.96
N ILE A 148 22.80 -25.95 -16.16
CA ILE A 148 22.90 -26.52 -17.55
C ILE A 148 21.65 -27.26 -18.09
N ALA A 149 21.17 -27.11 -19.33
CA ALA A 149 21.36 -26.15 -20.44
C ALA A 149 20.45 -26.54 -21.64
N LYS A 150 20.43 -25.66 -22.65
CA LYS A 150 20.06 -25.81 -24.09
C LYS A 150 18.57 -25.56 -24.43
N LYS A 151 18.18 -24.45 -25.07
CA LYS A 151 18.56 -23.83 -26.38
C LYS A 151 17.88 -24.51 -27.58
N ALA A 152 16.85 -23.86 -28.14
CA ALA A 152 16.68 -23.61 -29.59
C ALA A 152 15.38 -22.80 -29.87
N THR A 153 15.54 -21.53 -30.23
CA THR A 153 14.67 -20.78 -31.16
C THR A 153 15.06 -21.18 -32.59
N PRO A 154 14.26 -20.99 -33.69
CA PRO A 154 14.03 -19.62 -34.22
C PRO A 154 12.83 -19.37 -35.18
N LYS A 155 12.63 -18.06 -35.47
CA LYS A 155 12.08 -17.43 -36.71
C LYS A 155 10.55 -17.59 -36.96
N SER A 156 9.79 -16.61 -37.46
CA SER A 156 10.05 -15.32 -38.13
C SER A 156 8.70 -14.59 -38.30
N GLY A 157 8.68 -13.24 -38.22
CA GLY A 157 7.48 -12.39 -38.42
C GLY A 157 7.00 -12.28 -39.88
N PRO A 158 6.07 -11.34 -40.20
CA PRO A 158 6.40 -9.91 -40.12
C PRO A 158 5.31 -8.95 -39.60
N SER A 159 5.78 -7.73 -39.38
CA SER A 159 5.15 -6.48 -38.96
C SER A 159 4.39 -5.74 -40.07
N LYS A 160 3.32 -5.00 -39.68
CA LYS A 160 2.92 -3.62 -40.08
C LYS A 160 1.47 -3.43 -39.58
N SER A 161 0.99 -2.33 -39.00
CA SER A 161 1.38 -0.93 -38.82
C SER A 161 0.37 -0.36 -37.79
N VAL A 162 0.66 0.58 -36.88
CA VAL A 162 0.75 2.02 -37.14
C VAL A 162 1.48 2.70 -35.96
N LYS A 163 2.38 3.60 -36.33
CA LYS A 163 3.23 4.47 -35.52
C LYS A 163 2.50 5.80 -35.25
N THR A 164 2.56 6.28 -33.99
CA THR A 164 2.93 7.66 -33.53
C THR A 164 2.18 8.88 -34.12
N VAL A 165 1.77 9.93 -33.38
CA VAL A 165 2.54 10.81 -32.48
C VAL A 165 1.62 11.74 -31.65
N SER A 166 1.93 11.83 -30.36
CA SER A 166 2.02 12.98 -29.44
C SER A 166 1.48 14.40 -29.78
N ALA A 167 0.78 14.95 -28.77
CA ALA A 167 1.05 16.22 -28.04
C ALA A 167 0.30 17.56 -28.36
N LYS A 168 -0.53 17.95 -27.37
CA LYS A 168 -0.55 19.23 -26.58
C LYS A 168 -1.27 20.50 -27.10
N LYS A 169 -2.20 20.99 -26.25
CA LYS A 169 -2.66 22.40 -25.94
C LYS A 169 -3.21 23.25 -27.11
N SER A 170 -4.25 24.08 -27.01
CA SER A 170 -4.74 24.93 -25.91
C SER A 170 -6.05 25.66 -26.29
N ALA A 171 -6.90 25.92 -25.28
CA ALA A 171 -7.89 27.01 -25.08
C ALA A 171 -9.13 27.16 -26.01
N PRO A 172 -10.34 27.34 -25.43
CA PRO A 172 -11.49 27.93 -26.12
C PRO A 172 -11.63 29.41 -25.74
N THR A 173 -11.72 30.30 -26.72
CA THR A 173 -12.15 31.70 -26.48
C THR A 173 -13.42 31.96 -27.26
N LYS A 174 -14.51 32.25 -26.54
CA LYS A 174 -15.79 32.71 -27.06
C LYS A 174 -16.00 34.16 -26.63
N VAL A 175 -16.49 34.96 -27.58
CA VAL A 175 -17.21 36.26 -27.46
C VAL A 175 -16.37 37.53 -27.25
N GLY A 176 -16.55 38.50 -28.16
CA GLY A 176 -16.12 39.89 -27.93
C GLY A 176 -16.23 40.86 -29.11
N SER A 177 -17.46 41.23 -29.49
CA SER A 177 -17.88 42.57 -29.95
C SER A 177 -17.30 43.22 -31.23
N GLN A 178 -18.17 43.33 -32.23
CA GLN A 178 -18.15 44.30 -33.33
C GLN A 178 -18.40 45.74 -32.81
N ARG A 179 -17.50 46.68 -33.13
CA ARG A 179 -17.70 48.15 -33.24
C ARG A 179 -16.32 48.71 -33.63
N GLY A 180 -16.09 49.43 -34.72
CA GLY A 180 -16.92 50.38 -35.43
C GLY A 180 -16.27 51.76 -35.30
N LYS A 181 -15.42 52.13 -36.26
CA LYS A 181 -15.19 53.47 -36.83
C LYS A 181 -13.98 53.43 -37.75
#